data_AF-A0A848VCI5-F1
#
_entry.id   AF-A0A848VCI5-F1
#
_cell.length_a   1.000
_cell.length_b   1.000
_cell.length_c   1.000
_cell.angle_alpha   90.00
_cell.angle_beta   90.00
_cell.angle_gamma   90.00
#
_symmetry.space_group_name_H-M   'P 1'
#
loop_
_entity.id
_entity.type
_entity.pdbx_description
1 polymer ?
#
loop_
_entity_poly.entity_id
_entity_poly.type
_entity_poly.pdbx_seq_one_letter_code
_entity_poly.pdbx_strand_id
1 'polypeptide(L)' 'TPCGGCRQRINEFADADTRIVVLDEQGQLASYSMDEMLPESFRLERK' A
#
# COMPACT_ATOMS: atom_id res chain seq x y z
N THR A 1 0.25 10.81 1.48
CA THR A 1 0.07 9.48 0.85
C THR A 1 1.39 8.98 0.28
N PRO A 2 1.77 7.69 0.42
CA PRO A 2 3.05 7.18 -0.09
C PRO A 2 3.18 7.28 -1.61
N CYS A 3 4.41 7.49 -2.11
CA CYS A 3 4.72 7.53 -3.53
C CYS A 3 4.72 6.12 -4.16
N GLY A 4 4.75 6.04 -5.50
CA GLY A 4 4.69 4.77 -6.23
C GLY A 4 5.78 3.77 -5.83
N GLY A 5 7.03 4.21 -5.69
CA GLY A 5 8.13 3.34 -5.28
C GLY A 5 7.97 2.75 -3.88
N CYS A 6 7.41 3.52 -2.93
CA CYS A 6 7.10 3.01 -1.60
C CYS A 6 5.98 1.96 -1.65
N ARG A 7 4.91 2.22 -2.42
CA ARG A 7 3.81 1.25 -2.59
C ARG A 7 4.30 -0.06 -3.17
N GLN A 8 5.19 -0.01 -4.17
CA GLN A 8 5.77 -1.20 -4.78
C GLN A 8 6.57 -2.03 -3.76
N ARG A 9 7.47 -1.39 -3.00
CA ARG A 9 8.28 -2.09 -1.98
C ARG A 9 7.45 -2.69 -0.86
N ILE A 10 6.38 -2.01 -0.43
CA ILE A 10 5.48 -2.55 0.58
C ILE A 10 4.75 -3.78 0.01
N ASN A 11 4.25 -3.69 -1.22
CA ASN A 11 3.53 -4.77 -1.91
C ASN A 11 4.36 -6.05 -2.11
N GLU A 12 5.69 -5.96 -2.12
CA GLU A 12 6.59 -7.14 -2.18
C GLU A 12 6.44 -8.05 -0.95
N PHE A 13 6.03 -7.50 0.21
CA PHE A 13 5.96 -8.21 1.49
C PHE A 13 4.57 -8.23 2.13
N ALA A 14 3.69 -7.29 1.75
CA ALA A 14 2.32 -7.18 2.23
C ALA A 14 1.35 -8.04 1.41
N ASP A 15 0.23 -8.48 1.97
CA ASP A 15 -0.88 -9.08 1.21
C ASP A 15 -1.90 -8.00 0.79
N ALA A 16 -2.93 -8.39 0.04
CA ALA A 16 -3.96 -7.48 -0.47
C ALA A 16 -4.73 -6.77 0.67
N ASP A 17 -4.96 -7.46 1.79
CA ASP A 17 -5.74 -6.98 2.93
C ASP A 17 -4.93 -6.12 3.90
N THR A 18 -3.61 -6.06 3.75
CA THR A 18 -2.72 -5.29 4.61
C THR A 18 -3.14 -3.81 4.62
N ARG A 19 -3.45 -3.31 5.82
CA ARG A 19 -3.89 -1.91 6.02
C ARG A 19 -2.70 -0.95 6.04
N ILE A 20 -2.75 0.05 5.16
CA ILE A 20 -1.89 1.23 5.19
C ILE A 20 -2.64 2.37 5.86
N VAL A 21 -2.09 2.89 6.96
CA VAL A 21 -2.62 4.07 7.66
C VAL A 21 -1.70 5.25 7.38
N VAL A 22 -2.27 6.36 6.92
CA VAL A 22 -1.54 7.59 6.58
C VAL A 22 -2.07 8.71 7.46
N LEU A 23 -1.16 9.39 8.15
CA LEU A 23 -1.43 10.62 8.88
C LEU A 23 -0.93 11.80 8.05
N ASP A 24 -1.74 12.84 7.93
CA ASP A 24 -1.30 14.12 7.33
C ASP A 24 -0.83 15.13 8.39
N GLU A 25 -0.35 16.28 7.92
CA GLU A 25 0.18 17.35 8.78
C GLU A 25 -0.91 18.04 9.62
N GLN A 26 -2.18 17.87 9.24
CA GLN A 26 -3.35 18.39 9.95
C GLN A 26 -3.90 17.38 10.97
N GLY A 27 -3.28 16.20 11.08
CA GLY A 27 -3.68 15.15 12.00
C GLY A 27 -4.83 14.26 11.48
N GLN A 28 -5.20 14.35 10.21
CA GLN A 28 -6.23 13.49 9.64
C GLN A 28 -5.64 12.11 9.32
N LEU A 29 -6.40 11.07 9.67
CA LEU A 29 -6.06 9.70 9.35
C LEU A 29 -6.86 9.25 8.13
N ALA A 30 -6.16 8.69 7.15
CA ALA A 30 -6.74 7.90 6.09
C ALA A 30 -6.23 6.46 6.18
N SER A 31 -7.06 5.49 5.81
CA SER A 31 -6.61 4.10 5.76
C SER A 31 -7.16 3.39 4.54
N TYR A 32 -6.27 2.63 3.91
CA TYR A 32 -6.50 1.89 2.67
C TYR A 32 -5.98 0.46 2.87
N SER A 33 -6.54 -0.50 2.16
CA SER A 33 -5.90 -1.78 1.89
C SER A 33 -4.75 -1.62 0.89
N MET A 34 -3.87 -2.61 0.79
CA MET A 34 -2.80 -2.61 -0.21
C MET A 34 -3.38 -2.66 -1.62
N ASP A 35 -4.48 -3.39 -1.81
CA ASP A 35 -5.20 -3.50 -3.09
C ASP A 35 -5.79 -2.16 -3.56
N GLU A 36 -6.42 -1.41 -2.65
CA GLU A 36 -6.91 -0.05 -2.95
C GLU A 36 -5.77 0.93 -3.27
N MET A 37 -4.60 0.74 -2.66
CA MET A 37 -3.48 1.66 -2.81
C MET A 37 -2.64 1.41 -4.08
N LEU A 38 -2.60 0.17 -4.56
CA LEU A 38 -1.85 -0.24 -5.75
C LEU A 38 -2.64 -1.31 -6.56
N PRO A 39 -3.75 -0.92 -7.19
CA PRO A 39 -4.61 -1.84 -7.92
C PRO A 39 -3.90 -2.42 -9.13
N GLU A 40 -4.23 -3.68 -9.48
CA GLU A 40 -3.69 -4.40 -10.64
C GLU A 40 -2.14 -4.42 -10.66
N SER A 41 -1.52 -4.40 -9.48
CA SER A 41 -0.07 -4.39 -9.36
C SER A 41 0.54 -5.69 -9.86
N PHE A 42 1.68 -5.58 -10.55
CA PHE A 42 2.49 -6.75 -10.86
C PHE A 42 3.01 -7.37 -9.55
N ARG A 43 2.64 -8.62 -9.30
CA ARG A 43 3.16 -9.43 -8.20
C ARG A 43 3.96 -10.57 -8.80
N LEU A 44 5.19 -10.72 -8.34
CA LEU A 44 5.98 -11.90 -8.69
C LEU A 44 5.40 -13.09 -7.91
N GLU A 45 4.75 -14.02 -8.60
CA GLU A 45 4.31 -15.27 -7.98
C GLU A 45 5.56 -16.04 -7.52
N ARG A 46 5.70 -16.23 -6.20
CA ARG A 46 6.77 -17.08 -5.67
C ARG A 46 6.42 -18.54 -5.97
N LYS A 47 7.29 -19.21 -6.73
CA LYS A 47 7.26 -20.67 -6.95
C LYS A 47 7.54 -21.43 -5.66
#